data_AF-A0A7C2AEH1-F1
#
_entry.id   AF-A0A7C2AEH1-F1
#
_cell.length_a   1.000
_cell.length_b   1.000
_cell.length_c   1.000
_cell.angle_alpha   90.00
_cell.angle_beta   90.00
_cell.angle_gamma   90.00
#
_symmetry.space_group_name_H-M   'P 1'
#
loop_
_entity.id
_entity.type
_entity.pdbx_description
1 polymer ?
#
loop_
_entity_poly.entity_id
_entity_poly.type
_entity_poly.pdbx_seq_one_letter_code
_entity_poly.pdbx_strand_id
1 'polypeptide(L)'
;MSHSNCHGCSLCLLSCPMWQQRRDVQYSPQGIFKALQHNATHDEIAPALFSCLLCGACDVLCPEQIDITDMIKTLRQEAFVKGIEIELQKNIESLLAQPVAETRLEENTIILPGKALRSMPDTLTKIQRLLSNETHAVIATDDGDDIALALEAGIHISEQRRHSFLEPLQGAKRLYISNAHLLRALHRWLPATELCALGYSLSQLNELTSKLNKGDLYLIEAQSFHFDHKQKITHYDQLRYQQGCQTNMDLQRNAIPTAAGALNTLRPALDSTEQGNWILSGRNVQRIVVECAEDGLAMSQVTHHPVLHIADLMGA
;
A
#
# COMPACT_ATOMS: atom_id res chain seq x y z
N MET A 1 -6.16 -2.29 21.36
CA MET A 1 -5.68 -1.16 22.17
C MET A 1 -6.37 0.12 21.69
N SER A 2 -6.43 1.17 22.51
CA SER A 2 -7.21 2.40 22.25
C SER A 2 -6.30 3.62 22.04
N HIS A 3 -6.81 4.66 21.37
CA HIS A 3 -6.14 5.97 21.27
C HIS A 3 -5.80 6.56 22.65
N SER A 4 -6.53 6.20 23.71
CA SER A 4 -6.27 6.60 25.10
C SER A 4 -4.89 6.18 25.61
N ASN A 5 -4.28 5.15 25.02
CA ASN A 5 -2.96 4.66 25.43
C ASN A 5 -1.81 5.49 24.82
N CYS A 6 -2.11 6.43 23.92
CA CYS A 6 -1.08 7.25 23.29
C CYS A 6 -0.47 8.24 24.29
N HIS A 7 0.82 8.07 24.61
CA HIS A 7 1.54 9.00 25.49
C HIS A 7 2.04 10.27 24.78
N GLY A 8 1.99 10.34 23.44
CA GLY A 8 2.46 11.52 22.68
C GLY A 8 3.98 11.58 22.53
N CYS A 9 4.64 10.43 22.41
CA CYS A 9 6.10 10.33 22.31
C CYS A 9 6.69 10.84 20.99
N SER A 10 5.87 11.25 20.02
CA SER A 10 6.30 11.78 18.71
C SER A 10 7.10 10.85 17.79
N LEU A 11 7.32 9.58 18.16
CA LEU A 11 8.05 8.64 17.29
C LEU A 11 7.37 8.45 15.93
N CYS A 12 6.03 8.37 15.91
CA CYS A 12 5.27 8.26 14.66
C CYS A 12 5.47 9.43 13.68
N LEU A 13 5.99 10.59 14.14
CA LEU A 13 6.27 11.73 13.25
C LEU A 13 7.47 11.49 12.35
N LEU A 14 8.43 10.65 12.78
CA LEU A 14 9.73 10.51 12.12
C LEU A 14 9.60 10.07 10.65
N SER A 15 8.61 9.23 10.36
CA SER A 15 8.37 8.66 9.04
C SER A 15 7.02 9.07 8.44
N CYS A 16 6.27 10.00 9.07
CA CYS A 16 4.91 10.32 8.64
C CYS A 16 4.88 11.38 7.51
N PRO A 17 4.33 11.04 6.33
CA PRO A 17 4.20 11.97 5.21
C PRO A 17 3.33 13.20 5.52
N MET A 18 2.29 13.03 6.35
CA MET A 18 1.41 14.12 6.76
C MET A 18 2.19 15.21 7.51
N TRP A 19 2.97 14.82 8.51
CA TRP A 19 3.81 15.74 9.28
C TRP A 19 4.90 16.35 8.40
N GLN A 20 5.53 15.55 7.53
CA GLN A 20 6.63 15.98 6.69
C GLN A 20 6.22 17.10 5.72
N GLN A 21 5.02 17.05 5.14
CA GLN A 21 4.52 18.11 4.25
C GLN A 21 3.85 19.26 5.00
N ARG A 22 3.06 18.97 6.03
CA ARG A 22 2.25 20.01 6.70
C ARG A 22 3.02 20.80 7.75
N ARG A 23 4.01 20.18 8.41
CA ARG A 23 4.73 20.73 9.58
C ARG A 23 3.82 21.20 10.71
N ASP A 24 2.62 20.63 10.77
CA ASP A 24 1.64 20.83 11.83
C ASP A 24 1.39 19.47 12.51
N VAL A 25 1.56 19.42 13.84
CA VAL A 25 1.44 18.19 14.61
C VAL A 25 0.03 17.61 14.56
N GLN A 26 -0.99 18.44 14.29
CA GLN A 26 -2.37 17.96 14.08
C GLN A 26 -2.46 16.97 12.92
N TYR A 27 -1.62 17.15 11.90
CA TYR A 27 -1.47 16.26 10.75
C TYR A 27 -0.49 15.12 11.07
N SER A 28 -0.81 14.35 12.11
CA SER A 28 -0.05 13.16 12.49
C SER A 28 -0.90 12.19 13.29
N PRO A 29 -0.52 10.89 13.38
CA PRO A 29 -1.23 9.95 14.22
C PRO A 29 -1.32 10.38 15.69
N GLN A 30 -0.22 10.91 16.25
CA GLN A 30 -0.25 11.39 17.62
C GLN A 30 -1.13 12.63 17.79
N GLY A 31 -1.17 13.53 16.81
CA GLY A 31 -2.00 14.73 16.85
C GLY A 31 -3.47 14.35 16.93
N ILE A 32 -3.90 13.44 16.06
CA ILE A 32 -5.27 12.89 16.04
C ILE A 32 -5.61 12.26 17.41
N PHE A 33 -4.74 11.40 17.94
CA PHE A 33 -5.04 10.72 19.21
C PHE A 33 -5.00 11.66 20.42
N LYS A 34 -4.10 12.64 20.44
CA LYS A 34 -4.05 13.65 21.50
C LYS A 34 -5.26 14.58 21.45
N ALA A 35 -5.73 14.95 20.25
CA ALA A 35 -6.96 15.70 20.08
C ALA A 35 -8.16 14.92 20.64
N LEU A 36 -8.30 13.63 20.29
CA LEU A 36 -9.36 12.77 20.84
C LEU A 36 -9.30 12.62 22.36
N GLN A 37 -8.10 12.46 22.94
CA GLN A 37 -7.92 12.43 24.40
C GLN A 37 -8.37 13.73 25.09
N HIS A 38 -8.41 14.85 24.36
CA HIS A 38 -8.91 16.15 24.82
C HIS A 38 -10.31 16.48 24.29
N ASN A 39 -11.07 15.46 23.89
CA ASN A 39 -12.47 15.55 23.46
C ASN A 39 -12.70 16.30 22.15
N ALA A 40 -11.70 16.32 21.25
CA ALA A 40 -11.93 16.81 19.89
C ALA A 40 -13.00 15.96 19.20
N THR A 41 -13.83 16.61 18.39
CA THR A 41 -14.87 15.97 17.60
C THR A 41 -14.30 15.32 16.34
N HIS A 42 -15.06 14.39 15.74
CA HIS A 42 -14.69 13.79 14.45
C HIS A 42 -14.54 14.81 13.33
N ASP A 43 -15.29 15.91 13.35
CA ASP A 43 -15.22 16.98 12.35
C ASP A 43 -13.89 17.74 12.45
N GLU A 44 -13.46 18.05 13.68
CA GLU A 44 -12.21 18.75 13.95
C GLU A 44 -10.98 17.94 13.50
N ILE A 45 -11.01 16.60 13.64
CA ILE A 45 -9.89 15.74 13.23
C ILE A 45 -9.97 15.26 11.77
N ALA A 46 -11.11 15.41 11.09
CA ALA A 46 -11.34 14.87 9.76
C ALA A 46 -10.29 15.30 8.72
N PRO A 47 -9.85 16.57 8.65
CA PRO A 47 -8.83 16.99 7.68
C PRO A 47 -7.52 16.19 7.81
N ALA A 48 -7.03 15.99 9.03
CA ALA A 48 -5.84 15.19 9.31
C ALA A 48 -6.10 13.69 9.11
N LEU A 49 -7.24 13.21 9.56
CA LEU A 49 -7.65 11.81 9.47
C LEU A 49 -7.66 11.31 8.03
N PHE A 50 -8.23 12.08 7.10
CA PHE A 50 -8.28 11.76 5.67
C PHE A 50 -7.02 12.20 4.88
N SER A 51 -6.00 12.73 5.56
CA SER A 51 -4.66 12.94 4.98
C SER A 51 -3.73 11.73 5.15
N CYS A 52 -4.10 10.77 6.00
CA CYS A 52 -3.28 9.60 6.27
C CYS A 52 -3.25 8.64 5.07
N LEU A 53 -2.06 8.22 4.63
CA LEU A 53 -1.90 7.25 3.54
C LEU A 53 -2.05 5.79 3.97
N LEU A 54 -2.35 5.55 5.26
CA LEU A 54 -2.38 4.21 5.86
C LEU A 54 -1.12 3.37 5.57
N CYS A 55 0.05 4.04 5.52
CA CYS A 55 1.32 3.40 5.17
C CYS A 55 1.83 2.41 6.23
N GLY A 56 1.34 2.46 7.47
CA GLY A 56 1.71 1.52 8.53
C GLY A 56 3.03 1.82 9.26
N ALA A 57 3.84 2.79 8.82
CA ALA A 57 5.12 3.12 9.48
C ALA A 57 4.94 3.45 10.98
N CYS A 58 3.82 4.08 11.32
CA CYS A 58 3.49 4.43 12.69
C CYS A 58 3.18 3.22 13.59
N ASP A 59 2.68 2.12 13.02
CA ASP A 59 2.43 0.88 13.77
C ASP A 59 3.75 0.24 14.21
N VAL A 60 4.76 0.26 13.33
CA VAL A 60 6.11 -0.26 13.60
C VAL A 60 6.82 0.56 14.68
N LEU A 61 6.64 1.88 14.66
CA LEU A 61 7.32 2.82 15.57
C LEU A 61 6.63 2.96 16.93
N CYS A 62 5.40 2.47 17.10
CA CYS A 62 4.62 2.72 18.30
C CYS A 62 5.13 1.85 19.47
N PRO A 63 5.72 2.44 20.53
CA PRO A 63 6.20 1.66 21.68
C PRO A 63 5.04 1.04 22.48
N GLU A 64 3.85 1.64 22.38
CA GLU A 64 2.62 1.17 23.02
C GLU A 64 1.92 0.08 22.21
N GLN A 65 2.42 -0.29 21.03
CA GLN A 65 1.83 -1.31 20.15
C GLN A 65 0.35 -1.01 19.82
N ILE A 66 0.01 0.28 19.68
CA ILE A 66 -1.29 0.68 19.18
C ILE A 66 -1.35 0.32 17.70
N ASP A 67 -2.41 -0.36 17.27
CA ASP A 67 -2.72 -0.55 15.85
C ASP A 67 -3.31 0.75 15.31
N ILE A 68 -2.42 1.68 14.98
CA ILE A 68 -2.77 3.04 14.56
C ILE A 68 -3.50 2.98 13.23
N THR A 69 -3.04 2.15 12.29
CA THR A 69 -3.67 2.00 10.98
C THR A 69 -5.13 1.55 11.10
N ASP A 70 -5.44 0.51 11.90
CA ASP A 70 -6.84 0.09 12.08
C ASP A 70 -7.64 1.14 12.88
N MET A 71 -7.05 1.82 13.85
CA MET A 71 -7.72 2.91 14.57
C MET A 71 -8.11 4.07 13.63
N ILE A 72 -7.22 4.47 12.72
CA ILE A 72 -7.51 5.50 11.71
C ILE A 72 -8.67 5.04 10.81
N LYS A 73 -8.70 3.77 10.38
CA LYS A 73 -9.83 3.24 9.59
C LYS A 73 -11.15 3.31 10.35
N THR A 74 -11.16 2.90 11.62
CA THR A 74 -12.34 3.00 12.48
C THR A 74 -12.81 4.44 12.61
N LEU A 75 -11.90 5.40 12.85
CA LEU A 75 -12.24 6.81 12.95
C LEU A 75 -12.82 7.36 11.64
N ARG A 76 -12.31 6.93 10.48
CA ARG A 76 -12.88 7.34 9.17
C ARG A 76 -14.30 6.81 9.00
N GLN A 77 -14.53 5.55 9.37
CA GLN A 77 -15.86 4.96 9.35
C GLN A 77 -16.83 5.73 10.26
N GLU A 78 -16.41 6.09 11.47
CA GLU A 78 -17.21 6.89 12.40
C GLU A 78 -17.49 8.30 11.86
N ALA A 79 -16.55 8.91 11.14
CA ALA A 79 -16.74 10.20 10.47
C ALA A 79 -17.87 10.14 9.43
N PHE A 80 -17.88 9.10 8.58
CA PHE A 80 -18.97 8.90 7.60
C PHE A 80 -20.32 8.68 8.28
N VAL A 81 -20.39 7.88 9.35
CA VAL A 81 -21.62 7.67 10.13
C VAL A 81 -22.17 9.00 10.69
N LYS A 82 -21.30 9.96 10.98
CA LYS A 82 -21.66 11.31 11.46
C LYS A 82 -21.97 12.30 10.34
N GLY A 83 -21.94 11.88 9.07
CA GLY A 83 -22.17 12.76 7.93
C GLY A 83 -21.01 13.71 7.62
N ILE A 84 -19.78 13.34 8.01
CA ILE A 84 -18.57 14.05 7.61
C ILE A 84 -18.05 13.41 6.32
N GLU A 85 -17.51 14.22 5.39
CA GLU A 85 -17.00 13.74 4.08
C GLU A 85 -18.07 13.03 3.23
N ILE A 86 -19.34 13.47 3.30
CA ILE A 86 -20.47 12.87 2.57
C ILE A 86 -20.23 12.76 1.06
N GLU A 87 -19.67 13.79 0.43
CA GLU A 87 -19.43 13.76 -1.02
C GLU A 87 -18.34 12.75 -1.39
N LEU A 88 -17.29 12.62 -0.58
CA LEU A 88 -16.30 11.56 -0.74
C LEU A 88 -16.93 10.17 -0.57
N GLN A 89 -17.78 10.01 0.45
CA GLN A 89 -18.51 8.76 0.68
C GLN A 89 -19.33 8.37 -0.55
N LYS A 90 -20.17 9.28 -1.06
CA LYS A 90 -20.99 9.06 -2.25
C LYS A 90 -20.14 8.72 -3.48
N ASN A 91 -19.03 9.44 -3.68
CA ASN A 91 -18.13 9.18 -4.80
C ASN A 91 -17.57 7.76 -4.74
N ILE A 92 -17.07 7.32 -3.58
CA ILE A 92 -16.51 5.96 -3.44
C ILE A 92 -17.62 4.90 -3.53
N GLU A 93 -18.78 5.13 -2.89
CA GLU A 93 -19.93 4.22 -3.01
C GLU A 93 -20.42 4.08 -4.45
N SER A 94 -20.32 5.13 -5.27
CA SER A 94 -20.64 5.07 -6.70
C SER A 94 -19.59 4.31 -7.53
N LEU A 95 -18.35 4.23 -7.03
CA LEU A 95 -17.25 3.49 -7.64
C LEU A 95 -17.24 2.02 -7.24
N LEU A 96 -17.89 1.67 -6.12
CA LEU A 96 -18.09 0.28 -5.74
C LEU A 96 -18.84 -0.43 -6.86
N ALA A 97 -18.16 -1.38 -7.50
CA ALA A 97 -18.68 -2.10 -8.63
C ALA A 97 -19.93 -2.88 -8.20
N GLN A 98 -20.86 -3.06 -9.12
CA GLN A 98 -21.90 -4.05 -8.91
C GLN A 98 -21.30 -5.45 -8.98
N PRO A 99 -21.81 -6.42 -8.21
CA PRO A 99 -21.42 -7.81 -8.30
C PRO A 99 -21.42 -8.29 -9.76
N VAL A 100 -20.25 -8.71 -10.25
CA VAL A 100 -20.12 -9.34 -11.56
C VAL A 100 -20.18 -10.85 -11.36
N ALA A 101 -20.91 -11.55 -12.22
CA ALA A 101 -20.87 -13.01 -12.27
C ALA A 101 -19.54 -13.43 -12.91
N GLU A 102 -18.55 -13.69 -12.07
CA GLU A 102 -17.31 -14.35 -12.48
C GLU A 102 -17.42 -15.85 -12.23
N THR A 103 -17.06 -16.64 -13.23
CA THR A 103 -16.90 -18.08 -13.03
C THR A 103 -15.72 -18.35 -12.12
N ARG A 104 -15.89 -19.30 -11.20
CA ARG A 104 -14.84 -19.77 -10.30
C ARG A 104 -13.55 -20.07 -11.05
N LEU A 105 -12.44 -19.56 -10.53
CA LEU A 105 -11.12 -19.81 -11.10
C LEU A 105 -10.65 -21.21 -10.64
N GLU A 106 -10.38 -22.11 -11.58
CA GLU A 106 -9.97 -23.50 -11.29
C GLU A 106 -8.48 -23.63 -10.93
N GLU A 107 -7.71 -22.54 -11.03
CA GLU A 107 -6.27 -22.56 -10.84
C GLU A 107 -5.85 -22.45 -9.37
N ASN A 108 -4.71 -23.08 -9.05
CA ASN A 108 -4.15 -23.04 -7.71
C ASN A 108 -3.54 -21.68 -7.34
N THR A 109 -3.15 -20.89 -8.33
CA THR A 109 -2.40 -19.63 -8.18
C THR A 109 -3.12 -18.50 -8.93
N ILE A 110 -3.52 -17.46 -8.21
CA ILE A 110 -4.24 -16.30 -8.77
C ILE A 110 -3.42 -15.02 -8.57
N ILE A 111 -3.44 -14.11 -9.53
CA ILE A 111 -2.83 -12.78 -9.46
C ILE A 111 -3.93 -11.72 -9.49
N LEU A 112 -3.90 -10.82 -8.51
CA LEU A 112 -4.70 -9.59 -8.43
C LEU A 112 -3.76 -8.40 -8.74
N PRO A 113 -3.56 -8.06 -10.03
CA PRO A 113 -2.55 -7.08 -10.44
C PRO A 113 -2.90 -5.62 -10.07
N GLY A 114 -4.18 -5.29 -9.92
CA GLY A 114 -4.65 -3.91 -9.75
C GLY A 114 -4.62 -3.11 -11.06
N LYS A 115 -5.39 -2.02 -11.08
CA LYS A 115 -5.63 -1.18 -12.27
C LYS A 115 -4.35 -0.64 -12.94
N ALA A 116 -3.36 -0.18 -12.16
CA ALA A 116 -2.16 0.41 -12.74
C ALA A 116 -1.36 -0.65 -13.52
N LEU A 117 -1.16 -1.84 -12.94
CA LEU A 117 -0.43 -2.91 -13.59
C LEU A 117 -1.21 -3.54 -14.76
N ARG A 118 -2.56 -3.58 -14.71
CA ARG A 118 -3.37 -3.96 -15.88
C ARG A 118 -3.14 -3.07 -17.10
N SER A 119 -2.78 -1.81 -16.87
CA SER A 119 -2.45 -0.88 -17.95
C SER A 119 -1.06 -1.14 -18.56
N MET A 120 -0.33 -2.15 -18.08
CA MET A 120 1.01 -2.56 -18.50
C MET A 120 1.03 -4.05 -18.91
N PRO A 121 0.39 -4.43 -20.03
CA PRO A 121 0.17 -5.83 -20.41
C PRO A 121 1.45 -6.65 -20.60
N ASP A 122 2.53 -6.03 -21.08
CA ASP A 122 3.82 -6.70 -21.26
C ASP A 122 4.45 -7.05 -19.90
N THR A 123 4.46 -6.11 -18.97
CA THR A 123 4.94 -6.31 -17.60
C THR A 123 4.11 -7.37 -16.88
N LEU A 124 2.77 -7.33 -17.03
CA LEU A 124 1.87 -8.31 -16.44
C LEU A 124 2.11 -9.73 -16.99
N THR A 125 2.36 -9.85 -18.30
CA THR A 125 2.73 -11.12 -18.93
C THR A 125 4.04 -11.67 -18.35
N LYS A 126 5.04 -10.80 -18.15
CA LYS A 126 6.31 -11.21 -17.51
C LYS A 126 6.07 -11.72 -16.08
N ILE A 127 5.28 -10.99 -15.28
CA ILE A 127 4.93 -11.38 -13.91
C ILE A 127 4.25 -12.75 -13.88
N GLN A 128 3.24 -12.97 -14.74
CA GLN A 128 2.55 -14.24 -14.83
C GLN A 128 3.53 -15.38 -15.09
N ARG A 129 4.48 -15.20 -16.02
CA ARG A 129 5.53 -16.18 -16.32
C ARG A 129 6.47 -16.42 -15.12
N LEU A 130 6.93 -15.37 -14.46
CA LEU A 130 7.87 -15.43 -13.32
C LEU A 130 7.27 -16.16 -12.11
N LEU A 131 5.96 -16.02 -11.89
CA LEU A 131 5.27 -16.62 -10.74
C LEU A 131 4.69 -18.01 -11.03
N SER A 132 4.73 -18.47 -12.28
CA SER A 132 4.18 -19.75 -12.72
C SER A 132 5.13 -20.95 -12.51
N ASN A 133 5.99 -20.94 -11.47
CA ASN A 133 7.01 -21.96 -11.17
C ASN A 133 6.44 -23.40 -10.96
N GLU A 134 5.91 -24.02 -12.03
CA GLU A 134 5.19 -25.32 -12.15
C GLU A 134 3.65 -25.30 -12.19
N THR A 135 2.98 -24.17 -11.93
CA THR A 135 1.51 -24.05 -12.05
C THR A 135 1.13 -22.83 -12.88
N HIS A 136 0.08 -22.92 -13.70
CA HIS A 136 -0.39 -21.78 -14.48
C HIS A 136 -0.99 -20.74 -13.54
N ALA A 137 -0.31 -19.60 -13.37
CA ALA A 137 -0.90 -18.48 -12.62
C ALA A 137 -1.97 -17.81 -13.49
N VAL A 138 -3.18 -17.64 -12.98
CA VAL A 138 -4.25 -16.91 -13.68
C VAL A 138 -4.37 -15.48 -13.17
N ILE A 139 -4.64 -14.55 -14.06
CA ILE A 139 -4.95 -13.17 -13.71
C ILE A 139 -6.46 -13.09 -13.48
N ALA A 140 -6.90 -12.68 -12.29
CA ALA A 140 -8.32 -12.47 -12.03
C ALA A 140 -8.89 -11.40 -12.98
N THR A 141 -10.20 -11.35 -13.20
CA THR A 141 -10.83 -10.25 -13.96
C THR A 141 -11.19 -9.08 -13.05
N ASP A 142 -11.54 -9.36 -11.80
CA ASP A 142 -11.75 -8.39 -10.73
C ASP A 142 -10.53 -8.30 -9.80
N ASP A 143 -9.91 -7.13 -9.73
CA ASP A 143 -8.78 -6.86 -8.81
C ASP A 143 -9.22 -6.54 -7.38
N GLY A 144 -10.48 -6.18 -7.18
CA GLY A 144 -10.94 -5.57 -5.93
C GLY A 144 -10.37 -4.17 -5.68
N ASP A 145 -10.04 -3.39 -6.71
CA ASP A 145 -9.55 -2.01 -6.54
C ASP A 145 -10.57 -1.09 -5.87
N ASP A 146 -11.86 -1.28 -6.17
CA ASP A 146 -12.98 -0.58 -5.54
C ASP A 146 -13.10 -0.94 -4.05
N ILE A 147 -12.94 -2.24 -3.73
CA ILE A 147 -12.87 -2.76 -2.37
C ILE A 147 -11.65 -2.18 -1.64
N ALA A 148 -10.49 -2.14 -2.28
CA ALA A 148 -9.27 -1.58 -1.70
C ALA A 148 -9.43 -0.09 -1.37
N LEU A 149 -10.02 0.70 -2.28
CA LEU A 149 -10.35 2.10 -2.06
C LEU A 149 -11.33 2.28 -0.90
N ALA A 150 -12.38 1.46 -0.82
CA ALA A 150 -13.33 1.51 0.30
C ALA A 150 -12.66 1.15 1.63
N LEU A 151 -11.78 0.14 1.66
CA LEU A 151 -10.99 -0.25 2.84
C LEU A 151 -10.00 0.84 3.27
N GLU A 152 -9.38 1.53 2.31
CA GLU A 152 -8.51 2.68 2.56
C GLU A 152 -9.33 3.82 3.16
N ALA A 153 -10.48 4.13 2.58
CA ALA A 153 -11.34 5.21 3.04
C ALA A 153 -12.05 4.92 4.37
N GLY A 154 -12.22 3.66 4.77
CA GLY A 154 -13.03 3.28 5.93
C GLY A 154 -14.54 3.19 5.62
N ILE A 155 -14.88 2.93 4.36
CA ILE A 155 -16.26 2.77 3.88
C ILE A 155 -16.68 1.31 4.00
N HIS A 156 -17.94 1.10 4.40
CA HIS A 156 -18.53 -0.23 4.51
C HIS A 156 -18.71 -0.86 3.11
N ILE A 157 -18.24 -2.09 2.96
CA ILE A 157 -18.43 -2.89 1.73
C ILE A 157 -19.63 -3.80 1.94
N SER A 158 -20.58 -3.77 1.01
CA SER A 158 -21.78 -4.63 1.09
C SER A 158 -21.40 -6.11 1.11
N GLU A 159 -22.18 -6.93 1.84
CA GLU A 159 -21.94 -8.38 1.89
C GLU A 159 -22.02 -9.00 0.50
N GLN A 160 -22.92 -8.50 -0.35
CA GLN A 160 -23.09 -8.95 -1.73
C GLN A 160 -21.83 -8.70 -2.57
N ARG A 161 -21.26 -7.49 -2.52
CA ARG A 161 -20.02 -7.15 -3.25
C ARG A 161 -18.83 -7.94 -2.73
N ARG A 162 -18.72 -8.07 -1.41
CA ARG A 162 -17.67 -8.90 -0.77
C ARG A 162 -17.81 -10.36 -1.19
N HIS A 163 -19.02 -10.92 -1.20
CA HIS A 163 -19.26 -12.30 -1.60
C HIS A 163 -18.89 -12.52 -3.07
N SER A 164 -19.34 -11.65 -3.98
CA SER A 164 -19.06 -11.79 -5.41
C SER A 164 -17.57 -11.67 -5.75
N PHE A 165 -16.83 -10.86 -4.99
CA PHE A 165 -15.37 -10.76 -5.15
C PHE A 165 -14.65 -12.00 -4.63
N LEU A 166 -15.10 -12.56 -3.50
CA LEU A 166 -14.43 -13.69 -2.86
C LEU A 166 -14.77 -15.03 -3.49
N GLU A 167 -15.99 -15.22 -4.00
CA GLU A 167 -16.46 -16.49 -4.58
C GLU A 167 -15.49 -17.05 -5.64
N PRO A 168 -15.02 -16.28 -6.64
CA PRO A 168 -14.12 -16.81 -7.66
C PRO A 168 -12.74 -17.21 -7.13
N LEU A 169 -12.34 -16.62 -5.99
CA LEU A 169 -11.06 -16.87 -5.33
C LEU A 169 -11.12 -18.08 -4.39
N GLN A 170 -12.30 -18.63 -4.10
CA GLN A 170 -12.46 -19.74 -3.16
C GLN A 170 -11.82 -21.03 -3.68
N GLY A 171 -10.91 -21.58 -2.89
CA GLY A 171 -10.20 -22.82 -3.20
C GLY A 171 -8.84 -22.61 -3.87
N ALA A 172 -8.49 -21.37 -4.21
CA ALA A 172 -7.13 -21.04 -4.60
C ALA A 172 -6.16 -21.34 -3.45
N LYS A 173 -5.02 -21.95 -3.77
CA LYS A 173 -3.97 -22.23 -2.80
C LYS A 173 -3.16 -20.99 -2.50
N ARG A 174 -2.91 -20.16 -3.52
CA ARG A 174 -2.07 -18.96 -3.43
C ARG A 174 -2.65 -17.79 -4.21
N LEU A 175 -2.62 -16.60 -3.62
CA LEU A 175 -2.92 -15.34 -4.28
C LEU A 175 -1.71 -14.41 -4.20
N TYR A 176 -1.35 -13.80 -5.32
CA TYR A 176 -0.43 -12.67 -5.36
C TYR A 176 -1.22 -11.37 -5.53
N ILE A 177 -1.06 -10.44 -4.60
CA ILE A 177 -1.87 -9.22 -4.51
C ILE A 177 -0.97 -8.00 -4.64
N SER A 178 -1.27 -7.14 -5.61
CA SER A 178 -0.55 -5.87 -5.80
C SER A 178 -0.93 -4.84 -4.73
N ASN A 179 -2.22 -4.75 -4.39
CA ASN A 179 -2.72 -3.77 -3.43
C ASN A 179 -2.61 -4.25 -1.96
N ALA A 180 -1.85 -3.53 -1.14
CA ALA A 180 -1.60 -3.91 0.25
C ALA A 180 -2.81 -3.74 1.19
N HIS A 181 -3.71 -2.78 0.94
CA HIS A 181 -4.94 -2.62 1.71
C HIS A 181 -5.86 -3.83 1.55
N LEU A 182 -5.95 -4.34 0.32
CA LEU A 182 -6.68 -5.55 0.01
C LEU A 182 -6.02 -6.80 0.61
N LEU A 183 -4.68 -6.91 0.52
CA LEU A 183 -3.91 -8.01 1.15
C LEU A 183 -4.26 -8.18 2.63
N ARG A 184 -4.25 -7.09 3.42
CA ARG A 184 -4.59 -7.12 4.85
C ARG A 184 -6.03 -7.59 5.10
N ALA A 185 -6.98 -7.18 4.26
CA ALA A 185 -8.36 -7.63 4.40
C ALA A 185 -8.53 -9.11 4.03
N LEU A 186 -7.87 -9.55 2.95
CA LEU A 186 -7.90 -10.94 2.50
C LEU A 186 -7.32 -11.90 3.54
N HIS A 187 -6.29 -11.52 4.31
CA HIS A 187 -5.79 -12.35 5.42
C HIS A 187 -6.89 -12.71 6.44
N ARG A 188 -7.90 -11.85 6.59
CA ARG A 188 -9.06 -12.11 7.46
C ARG A 188 -10.16 -12.88 6.75
N TRP A 189 -10.36 -12.62 5.45
CA TRP A 189 -11.46 -13.19 4.68
C TRP A 189 -11.16 -14.58 4.10
N LEU A 190 -9.90 -14.90 3.81
CA LEU A 190 -9.42 -16.17 3.24
C LEU A 190 -8.28 -16.76 4.07
N PRO A 191 -8.51 -17.14 5.33
CA PRO A 191 -7.44 -17.59 6.24
C PRO A 191 -6.76 -18.92 5.83
N ALA A 192 -7.40 -19.70 4.93
CA ALA A 192 -6.87 -20.97 4.43
C ALA A 192 -6.00 -20.82 3.16
N THR A 193 -5.92 -19.61 2.60
CA THR A 193 -5.22 -19.31 1.36
C THR A 193 -3.88 -18.66 1.67
N GLU A 194 -2.83 -19.06 0.95
CA GLU A 194 -1.53 -18.38 1.03
C GLU A 194 -1.60 -17.04 0.32
N LEU A 195 -1.43 -15.94 1.07
CA LEU A 195 -1.54 -14.59 0.53
C LEU A 195 -0.16 -13.94 0.47
N CYS A 196 0.20 -13.47 -0.71
CA CYS A 196 1.52 -12.95 -1.00
C CYS A 196 1.42 -11.53 -1.56
N ALA A 197 2.18 -10.60 -0.99
CA ALA A 197 2.36 -9.29 -1.61
C ALA A 197 3.16 -9.44 -2.90
N LEU A 198 2.61 -8.98 -4.03
CA LEU A 198 3.17 -9.20 -5.36
C LEU A 198 4.61 -8.66 -5.47
N GLY A 199 4.81 -7.39 -5.09
CA GLY A 199 6.13 -6.75 -5.11
C GLY A 199 7.18 -7.51 -4.30
N TYR A 200 6.86 -7.86 -3.06
CA TYR A 200 7.72 -8.65 -2.19
C TYR A 200 8.00 -10.05 -2.73
N SER A 201 7.02 -10.71 -3.37
CA SER A 201 7.24 -12.01 -3.99
C SER A 201 8.22 -11.92 -5.17
N LEU A 202 8.12 -10.87 -5.98
CA LEU A 202 9.07 -10.63 -7.07
C LEU A 202 10.46 -10.28 -6.54
N SER A 203 10.56 -9.57 -5.42
CA SER A 203 11.85 -9.25 -4.79
C SER A 203 12.57 -10.47 -4.21
N GLN A 204 11.89 -11.59 -3.97
CA GLN A 204 12.53 -12.86 -3.63
C GLN A 204 13.20 -13.57 -4.82
N LEU A 205 12.89 -13.18 -6.06
CA LEU A 205 13.38 -13.86 -7.25
C LEU A 205 14.80 -13.39 -7.60
N ASN A 206 15.79 -14.26 -7.38
CA ASN A 206 17.20 -13.96 -7.66
C ASN A 206 17.46 -13.58 -9.12
N GLU A 207 16.69 -14.14 -10.07
CA GLU A 207 16.78 -13.78 -11.49
C GLU A 207 16.45 -12.30 -11.77
N LEU A 208 15.62 -11.67 -10.91
CA LEU A 208 15.33 -10.24 -10.95
C LEU A 208 16.35 -9.45 -10.14
N THR A 209 16.56 -9.84 -8.88
CA THR A 209 17.35 -9.03 -7.94
C THR A 209 18.84 -9.02 -8.24
N SER A 210 19.38 -10.06 -8.90
CA SER A 210 20.76 -10.05 -9.41
C SER A 210 21.01 -9.04 -10.53
N LYS A 211 19.97 -8.40 -11.07
CA LYS A 211 20.07 -7.30 -12.05
C LYS A 211 20.13 -5.92 -11.41
N LEU A 212 19.94 -5.84 -10.10
CA LEU A 212 20.10 -4.58 -9.36
C LEU A 212 21.58 -4.22 -9.23
N ASN A 213 21.86 -2.93 -9.09
CA ASN A 213 23.21 -2.43 -8.90
C ASN A 213 23.24 -1.17 -8.03
N LYS A 214 24.45 -0.68 -7.72
CA LYS A 214 24.69 0.51 -6.87
C LYS A 214 24.08 1.82 -7.37
N GLY A 215 23.79 1.91 -8.67
CA GLY A 215 23.12 3.06 -9.28
C GLY A 215 21.60 3.03 -9.14
N ASP A 216 21.02 1.93 -8.65
CA ASP A 216 19.57 1.76 -8.58
C ASP A 216 19.02 2.33 -7.26
N LEU A 217 17.87 2.99 -7.36
CA LEU A 217 16.97 3.18 -6.23
C LEU A 217 15.85 2.14 -6.30
N TYR A 218 15.88 1.19 -5.38
CA TYR A 218 14.85 0.18 -5.22
C TYR A 218 13.72 0.69 -4.31
N LEU A 219 12.55 0.89 -4.88
CA LEU A 219 11.39 1.45 -4.21
C LEU A 219 10.49 0.31 -3.69
N ILE A 220 10.55 0.11 -2.38
CA ILE A 220 9.77 -0.87 -1.63
C ILE A 220 8.35 -0.33 -1.44
N GLU A 221 7.33 -1.16 -1.70
CA GLU A 221 5.94 -0.80 -1.45
C GLU A 221 5.71 -0.69 0.06
N ALA A 222 5.47 0.54 0.54
CA ALA A 222 5.55 0.86 1.96
C ALA A 222 4.45 0.20 2.80
N GLN A 223 3.22 0.10 2.29
CA GLN A 223 2.08 -0.41 3.07
C GLN A 223 2.27 -1.90 3.39
N SER A 224 2.63 -2.67 2.38
CA SER A 224 2.94 -4.09 2.47
C SER A 224 4.19 -4.32 3.31
N PHE A 225 5.21 -3.49 3.14
CA PHE A 225 6.43 -3.55 3.95
C PHE A 225 6.13 -3.42 5.44
N HIS A 226 5.40 -2.39 5.86
CA HIS A 226 5.12 -2.18 7.28
C HIS A 226 4.13 -3.19 7.86
N PHE A 227 3.20 -3.71 7.06
CA PHE A 227 2.26 -4.73 7.51
C PHE A 227 2.97 -6.01 7.99
N ASP A 228 4.06 -6.41 7.34
CA ASP A 228 4.89 -7.55 7.75
C ASP A 228 6.36 -7.15 7.96
N HIS A 229 6.53 -6.04 8.69
CA HIS A 229 7.83 -5.40 8.87
C HIS A 229 8.92 -6.35 9.37
N LYS A 230 8.59 -7.19 10.36
CA LYS A 230 9.55 -8.09 11.01
C LYS A 230 10.19 -9.06 10.03
N GLN A 231 9.41 -9.63 9.11
CA GLN A 231 9.95 -10.51 8.08
C GLN A 231 10.70 -9.69 7.01
N LYS A 232 10.06 -8.64 6.51
CA LYS A 232 10.50 -7.93 5.31
C LYS A 232 11.76 -7.09 5.53
N ILE A 233 11.97 -6.52 6.71
CA ILE A 233 13.18 -5.73 6.99
C ILE A 233 14.46 -6.54 6.77
N THR A 234 14.46 -7.80 7.21
CA THR A 234 15.61 -8.69 7.06
C THR A 234 15.91 -8.93 5.59
N HIS A 235 14.88 -9.18 4.78
CA HIS A 235 15.03 -9.38 3.35
C HIS A 235 15.59 -8.14 2.65
N TYR A 236 15.02 -6.96 2.88
CA TYR A 236 15.45 -5.75 2.16
C TYR A 236 16.82 -5.23 2.62
N ASP A 237 17.20 -5.42 3.89
CA ASP A 237 18.58 -5.13 4.33
C ASP A 237 19.59 -6.07 3.65
N GLN A 238 19.26 -7.37 3.48
CA GLN A 238 20.10 -8.31 2.74
C GLN A 238 20.20 -7.94 1.26
N LEU A 239 19.07 -7.63 0.62
CA LEU A 239 19.02 -7.22 -0.79
C LEU A 239 19.92 -6.00 -1.04
N ARG A 240 19.75 -4.96 -0.21
CA ARG A 240 20.56 -3.75 -0.26
C ARG A 240 22.05 -4.04 -0.04
N TYR A 241 22.39 -4.90 0.92
CA TYR A 241 23.78 -5.27 1.20
C TYR A 241 24.41 -6.03 0.02
N GLN A 242 23.67 -6.97 -0.57
CA GLN A 242 24.17 -7.82 -1.66
C GLN A 242 24.34 -7.06 -2.98
N GLN A 243 23.36 -6.23 -3.34
CA GLN A 243 23.33 -5.55 -4.65
C GLN A 243 23.91 -4.13 -4.60
N GLY A 244 24.09 -3.57 -3.39
CA GLY A 244 24.57 -2.21 -3.18
C GLY A 244 23.60 -1.11 -3.61
N CYS A 245 22.37 -1.45 -3.99
CA CYS A 245 21.34 -0.49 -4.37
C CYS A 245 20.90 0.38 -3.20
N GLN A 246 20.39 1.57 -3.49
CA GLN A 246 19.70 2.40 -2.51
C GLN A 246 18.25 1.93 -2.38
N THR A 247 17.60 2.23 -1.25
CA THR A 247 16.16 1.99 -1.06
C THR A 247 15.44 3.25 -0.59
N ASN A 248 14.12 3.29 -0.68
CA ASN A 248 13.26 4.32 -0.09
C ASN A 248 13.12 4.21 1.44
N MET A 249 13.98 3.45 2.12
CA MET A 249 13.95 3.43 3.58
C MET A 249 14.55 4.70 4.18
N ASP A 250 13.97 5.15 5.28
CA ASP A 250 14.50 6.23 6.12
C ASP A 250 15.57 5.73 7.12
N LEU A 251 16.03 6.62 8.00
CA LEU A 251 17.02 6.30 9.03
C LEU A 251 16.49 5.31 10.09
N GLN A 252 15.17 5.19 10.25
CA GLN A 252 14.51 4.26 11.14
C GLN A 252 14.18 2.93 10.45
N ARG A 253 14.65 2.72 9.21
CA ARG A 253 14.37 1.54 8.38
C ARG A 253 12.88 1.36 8.02
N ASN A 254 12.13 2.47 7.99
CA ASN A 254 10.77 2.48 7.45
C ASN A 254 10.76 2.88 5.98
N ALA A 255 9.95 2.21 5.17
CA ALA A 255 9.80 2.55 3.76
C ALA A 255 8.99 3.85 3.60
N ILE A 256 9.51 4.81 2.85
CA ILE A 256 8.83 6.07 2.58
C ILE A 256 7.83 5.85 1.42
N PRO A 257 6.52 6.12 1.60
CA PRO A 257 5.54 6.01 0.52
C PRO A 257 5.59 7.20 -0.43
N THR A 258 5.21 7.00 -1.69
CA THR A 258 5.13 8.05 -2.73
C THR A 258 3.87 8.91 -2.67
N ALA A 259 2.90 8.55 -1.83
CA ALA A 259 1.53 9.08 -1.84
C ALA A 259 0.70 8.76 -3.10
N ALA A 260 1.09 7.75 -3.89
CA ALA A 260 0.36 7.27 -5.07
C ALA A 260 -0.94 6.47 -4.78
N GLY A 261 -1.46 6.53 -3.55
CA GLY A 261 -2.66 5.77 -3.14
C GLY A 261 -3.94 6.23 -3.86
N ALA A 262 -4.90 5.31 -3.99
CA ALA A 262 -6.17 5.56 -4.67
C ALA A 262 -6.99 6.66 -3.96
N LEU A 263 -7.03 6.64 -2.62
CA LEU A 263 -7.74 7.68 -1.87
C LEU A 263 -7.10 9.06 -2.05
N ASN A 264 -5.76 9.16 -2.03
CA ASN A 264 -5.08 10.45 -2.26
C ASN A 264 -5.27 10.96 -3.70
N THR A 265 -5.50 10.06 -4.66
CA THR A 265 -5.86 10.46 -6.03
C THR A 265 -7.28 11.05 -6.09
N LEU A 266 -8.25 10.43 -5.39
CA LEU A 266 -9.63 10.89 -5.37
C LEU A 266 -9.85 12.13 -4.49
N ARG A 267 -9.14 12.20 -3.37
CA ARG A 267 -9.17 13.29 -2.38
C ARG A 267 -7.73 13.72 -2.05
N PRO A 268 -7.08 14.53 -2.91
CA PRO A 268 -5.70 14.97 -2.70
C PRO A 268 -5.52 15.68 -1.37
N ALA A 269 -4.70 15.08 -0.51
CA ALA A 269 -4.37 15.61 0.80
C ALA A 269 -2.87 15.80 0.99
N LEU A 270 -2.07 14.99 0.28
CA LEU A 270 -0.62 15.08 0.19
C LEU A 270 -0.17 15.18 -1.26
N ASP A 271 0.90 15.92 -1.49
CA ASP A 271 1.50 16.10 -2.81
C ASP A 271 2.46 14.94 -3.11
N SER A 272 2.11 14.08 -4.06
CA SER A 272 2.94 12.95 -4.49
C SER A 272 4.22 13.39 -5.22
N THR A 273 4.21 14.57 -5.85
CA THR A 273 5.42 15.16 -6.45
C THR A 273 6.39 15.61 -5.36
N GLU A 274 5.90 16.24 -4.30
CA GLU A 274 6.73 16.60 -3.14
C GLU A 274 7.30 15.34 -2.45
N GLN A 275 6.50 14.27 -2.29
CA GLN A 275 7.00 13.00 -1.76
C GLN A 275 8.09 12.39 -2.64
N GLY A 276 7.86 12.30 -3.95
CA GLY A 276 8.85 11.76 -4.89
C GLY A 276 10.16 12.54 -4.85
N ASN A 277 10.08 13.88 -4.82
CA ASN A 277 11.27 14.74 -4.66
C ASN A 277 11.99 14.50 -3.33
N TRP A 278 11.25 14.31 -2.23
CA TRP A 278 11.84 14.00 -0.93
C TRP A 278 12.53 12.63 -0.94
N ILE A 279 11.91 11.61 -1.53
CA ILE A 279 12.52 10.28 -1.70
C ILE A 279 13.84 10.39 -2.46
N LEU A 280 13.92 11.23 -3.49
CA LEU A 280 15.13 11.42 -4.32
C LEU A 280 16.17 12.36 -3.70
N SER A 281 15.79 13.17 -2.71
CA SER A 281 16.64 14.22 -2.16
C SER A 281 17.95 13.65 -1.62
N GLY A 282 19.07 14.20 -2.12
CA GLY A 282 20.42 13.81 -1.73
C GLY A 282 20.88 12.45 -2.27
N ARG A 283 20.12 11.83 -3.17
CA ARG A 283 20.48 10.55 -3.79
C ARG A 283 21.06 10.76 -5.18
N ASN A 284 22.11 10.01 -5.50
CA ASN A 284 22.64 9.91 -6.85
C ASN A 284 22.19 8.57 -7.43
N VAL A 285 21.24 8.60 -8.36
CA VAL A 285 20.61 7.40 -8.94
C VAL A 285 20.74 7.43 -10.46
N GLN A 286 20.80 6.26 -11.08
CA GLN A 286 20.84 6.07 -12.53
C GLN A 286 19.48 5.64 -13.08
N ARG A 287 18.74 4.85 -12.29
CA ARG A 287 17.36 4.42 -12.55
C ARG A 287 16.65 4.10 -11.23
N ILE A 288 15.34 4.00 -11.30
CA ILE A 288 14.46 3.65 -10.18
C ILE A 288 13.78 2.34 -10.53
N VAL A 289 13.78 1.39 -9.60
CA VAL A 289 13.10 0.09 -9.74
C VAL A 289 11.99 0.03 -8.72
N VAL A 290 10.75 -0.16 -9.13
CA VAL A 290 9.57 -0.15 -8.24
C VAL A 290 8.96 -1.54 -8.11
N GLU A 291 8.42 -1.83 -6.93
CA GLU A 291 7.63 -3.03 -6.65
C GLU A 291 6.16 -2.92 -7.05
N CYS A 292 5.64 -1.70 -7.12
CA CYS A 292 4.23 -1.37 -7.33
C CYS A 292 4.12 -0.38 -8.50
N ALA A 293 3.15 -0.60 -9.39
CA ALA A 293 3.00 0.19 -10.61
C ALA A 293 2.56 1.64 -10.32
N GLU A 294 1.73 1.84 -9.30
CA GLU A 294 1.26 3.15 -8.83
C GLU A 294 2.44 4.03 -8.39
N ASP A 295 3.37 3.46 -7.62
CA ASP A 295 4.62 4.13 -7.26
C ASP A 295 5.46 4.47 -8.49
N GLY A 296 5.51 3.57 -9.48
CA GLY A 296 6.20 3.80 -10.75
C GLY A 296 5.64 5.01 -11.51
N LEU A 297 4.31 5.13 -11.56
CA LEU A 297 3.63 6.26 -12.19
C LEU A 297 3.94 7.57 -11.45
N ALA A 298 3.92 7.58 -10.11
CA ALA A 298 4.25 8.76 -9.32
C ALA A 298 5.73 9.16 -9.49
N MET A 299 6.67 8.20 -9.44
CA MET A 299 8.09 8.49 -9.61
C MET A 299 8.41 9.00 -11.02
N SER A 300 7.72 8.51 -12.05
CA SER A 300 7.90 8.97 -13.44
C SER A 300 7.52 10.44 -13.64
N GLN A 301 6.71 11.03 -12.75
CA GLN A 301 6.35 12.45 -12.82
C GLN A 301 7.42 13.38 -12.25
N VAL A 302 8.33 12.87 -11.41
CA VAL A 302 9.30 13.71 -10.65
C VAL A 302 10.74 13.58 -11.15
N THR A 303 11.01 12.68 -12.09
CA THR A 303 12.38 12.36 -12.50
C THR A 303 12.49 12.12 -14.01
N HIS A 304 13.69 12.37 -14.53
CA HIS A 304 14.06 12.00 -15.90
C HIS A 304 14.81 10.66 -15.96
N HIS A 305 15.13 10.06 -14.82
CA HIS A 305 15.74 8.74 -14.76
C HIS A 305 14.72 7.67 -15.18
N PRO A 306 15.17 6.56 -15.82
CA PRO A 306 14.30 5.45 -16.12
C PRO A 306 13.63 4.92 -14.84
N VAL A 307 12.31 4.72 -14.91
CA VAL A 307 11.52 4.07 -13.86
C VAL A 307 11.04 2.74 -14.41
N LEU A 308 11.44 1.65 -13.76
CA LEU A 308 11.16 0.29 -14.20
C LEU A 308 10.37 -0.44 -13.13
N HIS A 309 9.38 -1.23 -13.51
CA HIS A 309 8.83 -2.22 -12.60
C HIS A 309 9.87 -3.35 -12.40
N ILE A 310 9.95 -3.96 -11.20
CA ILE A 310 10.93 -5.03 -10.92
C ILE A 310 10.87 -6.18 -11.94
N ALA A 311 9.66 -6.54 -12.41
CA ALA A 311 9.48 -7.59 -13.41
C ALA A 311 10.09 -7.24 -14.78
N ASP A 312 10.33 -5.95 -15.06
CA ASP A 312 10.94 -5.48 -16.30
C ASP A 312 12.47 -5.50 -16.28
N LEU A 313 13.09 -5.86 -15.15
CA LEU A 313 14.53 -6.15 -15.10
C LEU A 313 14.91 -7.37 -15.95
N MET A 314 13.93 -8.23 -16.27
CA MET A 314 14.10 -9.28 -17.27
C MET A 314 14.17 -8.67 -18.67
N GLY A 315 15.40 -8.48 -19.16
CA GLY A 315 15.68 -7.95 -20.49
C GLY A 315 16.16 -6.49 -20.52
N ALA A 316 16.33 -5.86 -19.36
CA ALA A 316 16.90 -4.52 -19.20
C ALA A 316 18.43 -4.55 -18.96
#